data_AF-A0A7X1FMK2-F1
#
_entry.id   AF-A0A7X1FMK2-F1
#
_cell.length_a   1.000
_cell.length_b   1.000
_cell.length_c   1.000
_cell.angle_alpha   90.00
_cell.angle_beta   90.00
_cell.angle_gamma   90.00
#
_symmetry.space_group_name_H-M   'P 1'
#
loop_
_entity.id
_entity.type
_entity.pdbx_description
1 polymer ?
#
loop_
_entity_poly.entity_id
_entity_poly.type
_entity_poly.pdbx_seq_one_letter_code
_entity_poly.pdbx_strand_id
1 'polypeptide(L)'
;MADENEARLPYDYYPDPTRGRPVANGYIYFGRPDLDPEIVSNQIPVSAYQEDGSFVMLPQPVRTGAGGVPTWNGSSVQLQVSGEYSIKVLDNFRAQVYYAPSSIGGTRPTTIIRTQLVPLSISLTNRFINAYLFNANISWTNYYNSKKPIMNLGAVGSAPFNFENIPPQRVDLAQGNSSTDLGGIS
;
A
#
# COMPACT_ATOMS: atom_id res chain seq x y z
N MET A 1 -3.87 -19.55 -23.85
CA MET A 1 -2.80 -18.56 -23.64
C MET A 1 -2.03 -19.07 -22.44
N ALA A 2 -0.71 -19.25 -22.56
CA ALA A 2 0.09 -19.60 -21.39
C ALA A 2 0.07 -18.40 -20.45
N ASP A 3 -0.18 -18.63 -19.17
CA ASP A 3 -0.04 -17.57 -18.17
C ASP A 3 1.45 -17.23 -18.06
N GLU A 4 1.84 -16.09 -18.61
CA GLU A 4 3.20 -15.55 -18.51
C GLU A 4 3.41 -15.03 -17.08
N ASN A 5 4.41 -15.55 -16.38
CA ASN A 5 4.75 -15.13 -15.02
C ASN A 5 6.03 -14.30 -15.03
N GLU A 6 6.07 -13.23 -14.23
CA GLU A 6 7.28 -12.44 -14.00
C GLU A 6 8.33 -13.26 -13.24
N ALA A 7 9.57 -13.27 -13.74
CA ALA A 7 10.69 -13.85 -13.02
C ALA A 7 11.04 -12.98 -11.80
N ARG A 8 11.02 -13.58 -10.60
CA ARG A 8 11.39 -12.90 -9.34
C ARG A 8 12.49 -13.68 -8.64
N LEU A 9 13.29 -12.99 -7.83
CA LEU A 9 14.27 -13.65 -6.98
C LEU A 9 13.54 -14.56 -5.97
N PRO A 10 13.99 -15.81 -5.78
CA PRO A 10 13.33 -16.75 -4.89
C PRO A 10 13.62 -16.48 -3.41
N TYR A 11 14.77 -15.86 -3.12
CA TYR A 11 15.24 -15.59 -1.75
C TYR A 11 15.37 -14.10 -1.49
N ASP A 12 15.05 -13.71 -0.26
CA ASP A 12 15.25 -12.35 0.21
C ASP A 12 16.74 -12.09 0.50
N TYR A 13 17.17 -10.86 0.21
CA TYR A 13 18.53 -10.40 0.45
C TYR A 13 18.53 -9.33 1.54
N TYR A 14 19.44 -9.47 2.51
CA TYR A 14 19.59 -8.59 3.66
C TYR A 14 20.90 -7.79 3.56
N PRO A 15 20.86 -6.55 3.04
CA PRO A 15 22.02 -5.68 2.93
C PRO A 15 22.27 -4.82 4.18
N ASP A 16 23.51 -4.43 4.39
CA ASP A 16 23.86 -3.23 5.15
C ASP A 16 23.67 -2.01 4.22
N PRO A 17 22.57 -1.24 4.37
CA PRO A 17 22.27 -0.13 3.47
C PRO A 17 23.29 1.00 3.58
N THR A 18 24.04 1.09 4.69
CA THR A 18 25.02 2.15 4.92
C THR A 18 26.36 1.86 4.26
N ARG A 19 26.65 0.58 3.97
CA ARG A 19 27.95 0.13 3.42
C ARG A 19 27.84 -0.59 2.08
N GLY A 20 26.64 -0.86 1.58
CA GLY A 20 26.44 -1.52 0.29
C GLY A 20 26.98 -2.95 0.25
N ARG A 21 26.87 -3.70 1.35
CA ARG A 21 27.40 -5.07 1.49
C ARG A 21 26.35 -5.99 2.11
N PRO A 22 26.47 -7.32 1.99
CA PRO A 22 25.58 -8.23 2.70
C PRO A 22 25.75 -8.09 4.21
N VAL A 23 24.66 -8.26 4.96
CA VAL A 23 24.74 -8.59 6.39
C VAL A 23 25.18 -10.04 6.50
N ALA A 24 26.48 -10.29 6.39
CA ALA A 24 27.06 -11.63 6.45
C ALA A 24 27.01 -12.22 7.87
N ASN A 25 26.54 -13.46 8.01
CA ASN A 25 26.46 -14.18 9.29
C ASN A 25 25.69 -13.42 10.39
N GLY A 26 24.74 -12.59 9.99
CA GLY A 26 23.94 -11.75 10.86
C GLY A 26 22.78 -12.48 11.53
N TYR A 27 21.96 -11.69 12.21
CA TYR A 27 20.79 -12.14 12.96
C TYR A 27 19.57 -11.34 12.50
N ILE A 28 18.49 -12.05 12.17
CA ILE A 28 17.22 -11.46 11.78
C ILE A 28 16.19 -11.85 12.84
N TYR A 29 15.51 -10.84 13.38
CA TYR A 29 14.43 -10.98 14.34
C TYR A 29 13.13 -10.43 13.75
N PHE A 30 12.03 -11.14 13.97
CA PHE A 30 10.67 -10.80 13.59
C PHE A 30 9.77 -10.77 14.82
N GLY A 31 8.97 -9.72 14.94
CA GLY A 31 8.07 -9.56 16.08
C GLY A 31 6.76 -8.91 15.68
N ARG A 32 5.91 -8.69 16.68
CA ARG A 32 4.67 -7.93 16.51
C ARG A 32 4.99 -6.50 16.06
N PRO A 33 4.10 -5.84 15.30
CA PRO A 33 4.30 -4.46 14.86
C PRO A 33 4.60 -3.51 16.04
N ASP A 34 5.42 -2.50 15.77
CA ASP A 34 5.83 -1.42 16.70
C ASP A 34 6.56 -1.87 17.97
N LEU A 35 6.91 -3.15 18.08
CA LEU A 35 7.65 -3.70 19.21
C LEU A 35 9.08 -4.05 18.82
N ASP A 36 9.94 -4.22 19.83
CA ASP A 36 11.29 -4.73 19.66
C ASP A 36 11.27 -6.27 19.55
N PRO A 37 11.62 -6.87 18.40
CA PRO A 37 11.57 -8.31 18.18
C PRO A 37 12.75 -9.08 18.81
N GLU A 38 13.77 -8.39 19.35
CA GLU A 38 14.84 -9.03 20.12
C GLU A 38 14.33 -9.53 21.48
N ILE A 39 13.27 -8.90 22.01
CA ILE A 39 12.56 -9.34 23.21
C ILE A 39 11.70 -10.56 22.84
N VAL A 40 11.95 -11.70 23.49
CA VAL A 40 11.30 -12.99 23.19
C VAL A 40 9.76 -12.91 23.25
N SER A 41 9.19 -12.15 24.19
CA SER A 41 7.73 -12.01 24.32
C SER A 41 7.06 -11.28 23.14
N ASN A 42 7.85 -10.55 22.35
CA ASN A 42 7.39 -9.80 21.19
C ASN A 42 7.53 -10.59 19.88
N GLN A 43 8.28 -11.69 19.90
CA GLN A 43 8.55 -12.50 18.72
C GLN A 43 7.28 -13.18 18.21
N ILE A 44 7.23 -13.35 16.89
CA ILE A 44 6.15 -14.07 16.20
C ILE A 44 6.72 -15.29 15.46
N PRO A 45 5.89 -16.28 15.10
CA PRO A 45 6.37 -17.44 14.35
C PRO A 45 6.92 -17.04 12.97
N VAL A 46 8.03 -17.67 12.60
CA VAL A 46 8.66 -17.56 11.28
C VAL A 46 8.83 -18.96 10.73
N SER A 47 8.55 -19.17 9.45
CA SER A 47 8.76 -20.47 8.79
C SER A 47 9.61 -20.35 7.54
N ALA A 48 10.35 -21.41 7.22
CA ALA A 48 10.99 -21.60 5.92
C ALA A 48 10.02 -22.30 4.98
N TYR A 49 9.83 -21.75 3.78
CA TYR A 49 9.19 -22.46 2.70
C TYR A 49 10.16 -23.44 2.03
N GLN A 50 9.73 -24.69 1.89
CA GLN A 50 10.53 -25.79 1.33
C GLN A 50 10.21 -26.04 -0.15
N GLU A 51 11.11 -26.75 -0.84
CA GLU A 51 10.93 -27.12 -2.25
C GLU A 51 9.70 -28.00 -2.51
N ASP A 52 9.31 -28.82 -1.53
CA ASP A 52 8.14 -29.68 -1.58
C ASP A 52 6.81 -28.95 -1.32
N GLY A 53 6.87 -27.63 -1.11
CA GLY A 53 5.71 -26.79 -0.82
C GLY A 53 5.31 -26.72 0.66
N SER A 54 6.01 -27.43 1.54
CA SER A 54 5.76 -27.40 2.98
C SER A 54 6.37 -26.18 3.67
N PHE A 55 6.01 -25.98 4.94
CA PHE A 55 6.56 -24.94 5.80
C PHE A 55 7.18 -25.56 7.05
N VAL A 56 8.41 -25.15 7.38
CA VAL A 56 9.12 -25.60 8.58
C VAL A 56 9.31 -24.40 9.51
N MET A 57 8.85 -24.51 10.76
CA MET A 57 9.04 -23.46 11.76
C MET A 57 10.53 -23.27 12.07
N LEU A 58 10.97 -22.02 12.11
CA LEU A 58 12.35 -21.64 12.40
C LEU A 58 12.43 -21.03 13.81
N PRO A 59 13.45 -21.39 14.60
CA PRO A 59 13.78 -20.64 15.80
C PRO A 59 14.32 -19.27 15.43
N GLN A 60 14.09 -18.30 16.31
CA GLN A 60 14.64 -16.95 16.19
C GLN A 60 15.85 -16.77 17.12
N PRO A 61 16.85 -15.97 16.73
CA PRO A 61 16.99 -15.27 15.45
C PRO A 61 17.25 -16.21 14.27
N VAL A 62 16.73 -15.83 13.09
CA VAL A 62 17.11 -16.47 11.82
C VAL A 62 18.48 -15.95 11.40
N ARG A 63 19.35 -16.83 10.92
CA ARG A 63 20.73 -16.50 10.53
C ARG A 63 20.82 -16.22 9.04
N THR A 64 21.63 -15.25 8.64
CA THR A 64 22.06 -15.11 7.25
C THR A 64 23.36 -15.87 6.99
N GLY A 65 23.57 -16.32 5.75
CA GLY A 65 24.86 -16.81 5.29
C GLY A 65 25.84 -15.67 4.97
N ALA A 66 27.00 -16.01 4.42
CA ALA A 66 28.02 -15.01 4.01
C ALA A 66 27.51 -14.02 2.94
N GLY A 67 26.56 -14.45 2.11
CA GLY A 67 25.93 -13.63 1.07
C GLY A 67 24.73 -12.81 1.54
N GLY A 68 24.43 -12.74 2.84
CA GLY A 68 23.28 -11.94 3.34
C GLY A 68 21.91 -12.54 3.02
N VAL A 69 21.84 -13.81 2.66
CA VAL A 69 20.60 -14.56 2.41
C VAL A 69 20.26 -15.40 3.65
N PRO A 70 19.00 -15.50 4.09
CA PRO A 70 18.61 -16.36 5.20
C PRO A 70 18.96 -17.82 4.95
N THR A 71 19.50 -18.49 5.97
CA THR A 71 19.88 -19.90 5.88
C THR A 71 19.34 -20.71 7.03
N TRP A 72 18.97 -21.95 6.76
CA TRP A 72 18.59 -22.96 7.74
C TRP A 72 19.33 -24.26 7.44
N ASN A 73 20.04 -24.81 8.45
CA ASN A 73 20.88 -26.00 8.30
C ASN A 73 21.87 -25.94 7.11
N GLY A 74 22.39 -24.76 6.79
CA GLY A 74 23.35 -24.54 5.70
C GLY A 74 22.74 -24.28 4.33
N SER A 75 21.43 -24.45 4.16
CA SER A 75 20.72 -24.17 2.91
C SER A 75 20.05 -22.80 2.94
N SER A 76 19.97 -22.11 1.80
CA SER A 76 19.22 -20.86 1.67
C SER A 76 17.73 -21.13 1.73
N VAL A 77 16.99 -20.32 2.47
CA VAL A 77 15.54 -20.50 2.68
C VAL A 77 14.76 -19.22 2.38
N GLN A 78 13.54 -19.39 1.87
CA GLN A 78 12.57 -18.31 1.77
C GLN A 78 11.80 -18.21 3.09
N LEU A 79 11.82 -17.03 3.71
CA LEU A 79 11.13 -16.79 4.98
C LEU A 79 9.67 -16.46 4.74
N GLN A 80 8.80 -16.99 5.60
CA GLN A 80 7.38 -16.67 5.62
C GLN A 80 6.98 -16.22 7.02
N VAL A 81 6.32 -15.07 7.06
CA VAL A 81 5.71 -14.48 8.25
C VAL A 81 4.27 -14.16 7.91
N SER A 82 3.36 -14.32 8.87
CA SER A 82 1.94 -14.02 8.69
C SER A 82 1.60 -12.62 9.17
N GLY A 83 0.92 -11.84 8.33
CA GLY A 83 0.46 -10.51 8.67
C GLY A 83 1.56 -9.45 8.70
N GLU A 84 1.26 -8.35 9.38
CA GLU A 84 2.17 -7.24 9.62
C GLU A 84 3.15 -7.60 10.75
N TYR A 85 4.40 -7.18 10.63
CA TYR A 85 5.45 -7.50 11.59
C TYR A 85 6.49 -6.39 11.73
N SER A 86 7.14 -6.33 12.89
CA SER A 86 8.40 -5.60 13.06
C SER A 86 9.58 -6.50 12.69
N ILE A 87 10.66 -5.90 12.20
CA ILE A 87 11.90 -6.62 11.88
C ILE A 87 13.12 -5.86 12.37
N LYS A 88 14.06 -6.57 13.01
CA LYS A 88 15.36 -6.06 13.42
C LYS A 88 16.45 -6.94 12.83
N VAL A 89 17.46 -6.32 12.23
CA VAL A 89 18.60 -7.01 11.61
C VAL A 89 19.88 -6.54 12.28
N LEU A 90 20.64 -7.51 12.80
CA LEU A 90 21.94 -7.30 13.43
C LEU A 90 23.05 -7.92 12.58
N ASP A 91 24.24 -7.34 12.65
CA ASP A 91 25.44 -7.93 12.06
C ASP A 91 25.98 -9.11 12.91
N ASN A 92 27.05 -9.74 12.46
CA ASN A 92 27.67 -10.87 13.17
C ASN A 92 28.26 -10.50 14.54
N PHE A 93 28.45 -9.20 14.83
CA PHE A 93 28.86 -8.68 16.14
C PHE A 93 27.67 -8.26 17.01
N ARG A 94 26.44 -8.56 16.57
CA ARG A 94 25.17 -8.17 17.21
C ARG A 94 24.94 -6.66 17.27
N ALA A 95 25.63 -5.87 16.44
CA ALA A 95 25.33 -4.47 16.29
C ALA A 95 24.13 -4.31 15.33
N GLN A 96 23.22 -3.41 15.67
CA GLN A 96 22.05 -3.15 14.84
C GLN A 96 22.47 -2.55 13.49
N VAL A 97 22.05 -3.21 12.41
CA VAL A 97 22.19 -2.71 11.04
C VAL A 97 20.98 -1.84 10.71
N TYR A 98 19.77 -2.38 10.89
CA TYR A 98 18.53 -1.62 10.72
C TYR A 98 17.37 -2.25 11.49
N TYR A 99 16.32 -1.45 11.65
CA TYR A 99 15.05 -1.82 12.26
C TYR A 99 13.92 -1.21 11.42
N ALA A 100 12.86 -1.97 11.21
CA ALA A 100 11.59 -1.45 10.71
C ALA A 100 10.47 -1.81 11.71
N PRO A 101 9.71 -0.81 12.20
CA PRO A 101 8.67 -1.04 13.20
C PRO A 101 7.46 -1.79 12.64
N SER A 102 7.16 -1.59 11.37
CA SER A 102 6.07 -2.25 10.67
C SER A 102 6.49 -2.54 9.23
N SER A 103 6.14 -3.74 8.77
CA SER A 103 6.31 -4.21 7.41
C SER A 103 5.23 -5.25 7.09
N ILE A 104 4.79 -5.26 5.84
CA ILE A 104 3.88 -6.29 5.31
C ILE A 104 4.65 -7.03 4.22
N GLY A 105 4.82 -8.35 4.39
CA GLY A 105 5.47 -9.20 3.40
C GLY A 105 4.67 -9.26 2.09
N GLY A 106 5.35 -9.21 0.95
CA GLY A 106 4.72 -9.34 -0.36
C GLY A 106 4.03 -10.69 -0.51
N THR A 107 2.81 -10.71 -1.06
CA THR A 107 2.10 -11.94 -1.36
C THR A 107 2.87 -12.74 -2.42
N ARG A 108 3.03 -14.06 -2.20
CA ARG A 108 3.61 -14.95 -3.21
C ARG A 108 2.66 -15.04 -4.40
N PRO A 109 3.14 -15.02 -5.65
CA PRO A 109 2.27 -15.09 -6.84
C PRO A 109 1.50 -16.42 -6.96
N THR A 110 1.86 -17.45 -6.18
CA THR A 110 1.07 -18.70 -6.08
C THR A 110 -0.21 -18.52 -5.28
N THR A 111 -0.33 -17.46 -4.48
CA THR A 111 -1.64 -17.02 -3.99
C THR A 111 -2.36 -16.40 -5.18
N ILE A 112 -3.19 -17.18 -5.86
CA ILE A 112 -4.28 -16.62 -6.64
C ILE A 112 -5.11 -15.82 -5.63
N ILE A 113 -4.87 -14.51 -5.52
CA ILE A 113 -5.86 -13.61 -4.95
C ILE A 113 -6.98 -13.60 -5.98
N ARG A 114 -7.84 -14.62 -5.92
CA ARG A 114 -9.21 -14.43 -6.38
C ARG A 114 -9.73 -13.38 -5.44
N THR A 115 -9.86 -12.15 -5.92
CA THR A 115 -10.76 -11.17 -5.31
C THR A 115 -12.14 -11.80 -5.36
N GLN A 116 -12.45 -12.67 -4.41
CA GLN A 116 -13.78 -13.19 -4.23
C GLN A 116 -14.51 -12.03 -3.58
N LEU A 117 -15.25 -11.29 -4.41
CA LEU A 117 -16.30 -10.40 -3.94
C LEU A 117 -17.19 -11.25 -3.05
N VAL A 118 -16.96 -11.21 -1.73
CA VAL A 118 -17.93 -11.71 -0.77
C VAL A 118 -19.02 -10.67 -0.84
N PRO A 119 -20.24 -10.98 -1.33
CA PRO A 119 -21.33 -10.04 -1.19
C PRO A 119 -21.58 -9.92 0.31
N LEU A 120 -21.03 -8.88 0.93
CA LEU A 120 -21.54 -8.43 2.22
C LEU A 120 -23.01 -8.11 1.95
N SER A 121 -23.91 -8.88 2.55
CA SER A 121 -25.31 -8.49 2.68
C SER A 121 -25.37 -7.31 3.65
N ILE A 122 -24.85 -6.15 3.23
CA ILE A 122 -25.03 -4.91 3.97
C ILE A 122 -26.49 -4.53 3.74
N SER A 123 -27.33 -4.78 4.74
CA SER A 123 -28.69 -4.24 4.76
C SER A 123 -28.59 -2.74 4.99
N LEU A 124 -28.35 -1.99 3.91
CA LEU A 124 -28.42 -0.54 3.93
C LEU A 124 -29.89 -0.16 3.70
N THR A 125 -30.57 0.30 4.75
CA THR A 125 -31.94 0.81 4.65
C THR A 125 -32.03 2.11 3.80
N ASN A 126 -30.91 2.62 3.29
CA ASN A 126 -30.91 3.73 2.33
C ASN A 126 -30.87 3.23 0.88
N ARG A 127 -31.99 3.46 0.17
CA ARG A 127 -32.32 3.05 -1.21
C ARG A 127 -31.37 3.55 -2.33
N PHE A 128 -30.16 4.03 -2.04
CA PHE A 128 -29.25 4.59 -3.03
C PHE A 128 -28.08 3.69 -3.44
N ILE A 129 -27.91 2.49 -2.87
CA ILE A 129 -26.72 1.65 -3.15
C ILE A 129 -27.05 0.33 -3.88
N ASN A 130 -28.30 0.06 -4.24
CA ASN A 130 -28.64 -1.20 -4.90
C ASN A 130 -28.42 -1.16 -6.43
N ALA A 131 -27.41 -1.96 -6.84
CA ALA A 131 -27.29 -2.67 -8.12
C ALA A 131 -27.03 -1.87 -9.40
N TYR A 132 -25.88 -1.20 -9.51
CA TYR A 132 -25.31 -0.81 -10.82
C TYR A 132 -23.79 -0.96 -10.95
N LEU A 133 -23.13 -1.74 -10.08
CA LEU A 133 -21.67 -1.94 -10.17
C LEU A 133 -21.24 -3.22 -10.91
N PHE A 134 -22.16 -4.05 -11.39
CA PHE A 134 -21.81 -5.37 -11.97
C PHE A 134 -22.60 -5.73 -13.24
N ASN A 135 -22.55 -4.92 -14.30
CA ASN A 135 -22.93 -5.39 -15.63
C ASN A 135 -21.95 -4.89 -16.69
N ALA A 136 -21.03 -5.76 -17.14
CA ALA A 136 -19.97 -5.44 -18.08
C ALA A 136 -20.46 -5.14 -19.51
N ASN A 137 -21.75 -5.32 -19.79
CA ASN A 137 -22.34 -5.13 -21.12
C ASN A 137 -23.06 -3.78 -21.31
N ILE A 138 -22.99 -2.87 -20.32
CA ILE A 138 -23.60 -1.55 -20.43
C ILE A 138 -22.47 -0.52 -20.40
N SER A 139 -22.16 0.08 -21.56
CA SER A 139 -21.27 1.23 -21.58
C SER A 139 -21.91 2.36 -20.76
N TRP A 140 -21.10 3.03 -19.94
CA TRP A 140 -21.51 4.17 -19.11
C TRP A 140 -22.34 5.20 -19.90
N THR A 141 -22.00 5.36 -21.18
CA THR A 141 -22.66 6.22 -22.16
C THR A 141 -24.13 5.88 -22.38
N ASN A 142 -24.49 4.59 -22.48
CA ASN A 142 -25.86 4.16 -22.72
C ASN A 142 -26.73 4.32 -21.47
N TYR A 143 -26.17 4.04 -20.28
CA TYR A 143 -26.88 4.25 -19.02
C TYR A 143 -27.16 5.73 -18.78
N TYR A 144 -26.13 6.59 -18.88
CA TYR A 144 -26.27 8.04 -18.75
C TYR A 144 -27.27 8.60 -19.78
N ASN A 145 -27.19 8.21 -21.05
CA ASN A 145 -28.12 8.70 -22.07
C ASN A 145 -29.58 8.28 -21.82
N SER A 146 -29.81 7.10 -21.23
CA SER A 146 -31.14 6.60 -20.89
C SER A 146 -31.74 7.21 -19.61
N LYS A 147 -30.88 7.74 -18.73
CA LYS A 147 -31.26 8.28 -17.41
C LYS A 147 -30.92 9.76 -17.26
N LYS A 148 -30.41 10.41 -18.32
CA LYS A 148 -30.06 11.83 -18.27
C LYS A 148 -31.31 12.60 -17.86
N PRO A 149 -31.25 13.39 -16.78
CA PRO A 149 -32.36 14.23 -16.42
C PRO A 149 -32.61 15.16 -17.61
N ILE A 150 -33.84 15.14 -18.13
CA ILE A 150 -34.27 16.18 -19.06
C ILE A 150 -34.35 17.44 -18.21
N MET A 151 -33.33 18.30 -18.29
CA MET A 151 -33.45 19.65 -17.78
C MET A 151 -34.48 20.37 -18.66
N ASN A 152 -35.74 20.37 -18.23
CA ASN A 152 -36.68 21.39 -18.67
C ASN A 152 -36.30 22.66 -17.91
N LEU A 153 -35.31 23.38 -18.45
CA LEU A 153 -35.08 24.76 -18.05
C LEU A 153 -36.27 25.53 -18.60
N GLY A 154 -37.35 25.59 -17.81
CA GLY A 154 -38.55 26.35 -18.16
C GLY A 154 -38.13 27.71 -18.72
N ALA A 155 -38.80 28.16 -19.78
CA ALA A 155 -38.43 29.34 -20.56
C ALA A 155 -37.80 30.42 -19.67
N VAL A 156 -36.58 30.83 -20.02
CA VAL A 156 -35.83 31.90 -19.36
C VAL A 156 -36.71 33.13 -19.18
N GLY A 157 -37.29 33.24 -17.99
CA GLY A 157 -38.20 34.31 -17.62
C GLY A 157 -38.50 34.15 -16.15
N SER A 158 -37.91 35.05 -15.35
CA SER A 158 -38.09 35.20 -13.89
C SER A 158 -37.54 34.08 -12.99
N ALA A 159 -36.23 34.11 -12.74
CA ALA A 159 -35.63 33.44 -11.57
C ALA A 159 -35.80 34.33 -10.31
N PRO A 160 -36.07 33.77 -9.12
CA PRO A 160 -36.41 34.54 -7.91
C PRO A 160 -35.21 35.00 -7.07
N PHE A 161 -33.98 34.89 -7.58
CA PHE A 161 -32.77 35.27 -6.82
C PHE A 161 -32.35 36.69 -7.18
N ASN A 162 -32.71 37.65 -6.32
CA ASN A 162 -32.24 39.03 -6.44
C ASN A 162 -30.81 39.15 -5.87
N PHE A 163 -29.82 39.47 -6.72
CA PHE A 163 -28.42 39.67 -6.34
C PHE A 163 -28.10 41.11 -5.91
N GLU A 164 -29.08 42.01 -5.78
CA GLU A 164 -28.84 43.44 -5.51
C GLU A 164 -28.39 43.78 -4.08
N ASN A 165 -28.37 42.86 -3.11
CA ASN A 165 -28.11 43.18 -1.70
C ASN A 165 -27.02 42.33 -1.03
N ILE A 166 -25.86 42.16 -1.68
CA ILE A 166 -24.67 41.65 -0.99
C ILE A 166 -23.83 42.85 -0.52
N PRO A 167 -23.69 43.11 0.80
CA PRO A 167 -22.88 44.22 1.28
C PRO A 167 -21.38 43.99 0.96
N PRO A 168 -20.64 45.02 0.50
CA PRO A 168 -19.24 44.89 0.16
C PRO A 168 -18.40 44.69 1.42
N GLN A 169 -17.94 43.45 1.68
CA GLN A 169 -16.87 43.23 2.64
C GLN A 169 -15.53 43.51 1.93
N ARG A 170 -14.87 44.59 2.35
CA ARG A 170 -13.54 45.01 1.88
C ARG A 170 -12.53 43.87 2.05
N VAL A 171 -11.91 43.47 0.95
CA VAL A 171 -10.63 42.74 0.99
C VAL A 171 -9.54 43.78 1.16
N ASP A 172 -9.06 43.99 2.39
CA ASP A 172 -7.90 44.84 2.65
C ASP A 172 -6.62 44.08 2.30
N LEU A 173 -6.05 44.39 1.13
CA LEU A 173 -4.70 44.00 0.76
C LEU A 173 -3.72 44.98 1.41
N ALA A 174 -2.95 44.50 2.38
CA ALA A 174 -1.92 45.26 3.08
C ALA A 174 -0.88 45.82 2.10
N GLN A 175 -0.47 47.07 2.37
CA GLN A 175 0.50 47.86 1.61
C GLN A 175 1.86 47.15 1.46
N GLY A 176 2.40 47.15 0.23
CA GLY A 176 3.75 46.67 -0.05
C GLY A 176 4.18 46.92 -1.49
N ASN A 177 4.67 48.15 -1.75
CA ASN A 177 5.64 48.58 -2.77
C ASN A 177 5.50 48.16 -4.25
N SER A 178 5.18 49.17 -5.06
CA SER A 178 5.84 49.57 -6.33
C SER A 178 6.54 48.52 -7.19
N SER A 179 6.06 48.33 -8.43
CA SER A 179 6.94 48.26 -9.60
C SER A 179 6.18 48.57 -10.89
N THR A 180 6.81 49.45 -11.66
CA THR A 180 6.55 50.03 -12.98
C THR A 180 6.02 49.11 -14.09
N ASP A 181 5.12 49.68 -14.89
CA ASP A 181 5.08 49.72 -16.37
C ASP A 181 5.74 48.57 -17.15
N LEU A 182 4.91 47.87 -17.94
CA LEU A 182 5.34 47.12 -19.12
C LEU A 182 4.37 47.37 -20.28
N GLY A 183 4.59 48.48 -21.00
CA GLY A 183 4.70 48.53 -22.45
C GLY A 183 3.71 47.71 -23.28
N GLY A 184 2.71 48.38 -23.84
CA GLY A 184 1.94 47.88 -24.97
C GLY A 184 2.82 47.87 -26.23
N ILE A 185 3.00 46.69 -26.81
CA ILE A 185 3.47 46.47 -28.17
C ILE A 185 2.28 46.04 -29.04
N SER A 186 2.22 46.69 -30.21
CA SER A 186 1.29 46.61 -31.36
C SER A 186 -0.15 47.06 -31.14
#